data_AF-A0A9E1YUJ9-F1
#
_entry.id   AF-A0A9E1YUJ9-F1
#
_cell.length_a   1.000
_cell.length_b   1.000
_cell.length_c   1.000
_cell.angle_alpha   90.00
_cell.angle_beta   90.00
_cell.angle_gamma   90.00
#
_symmetry.space_group_name_H-M   'P 1'
#
loop_
_entity.id
_entity.type
_entity.pdbx_description
1 polymer ?
#
loop_
_entity_poly.entity_id
_entity_poly.type
_entity_poly.pdbx_seq_one_letter_code
_entity_poly.pdbx_strand_id
1 'polypeptide(L)'
;ERTDAGLSRVGIRVIEEMNRVGMLVDGTHTGYRTTMEAMEVSTAPFIFSHCNAWEVFPHYRNIRDDQIKACAASGGVIGVNGLGEFLDDPRATSASIFRHLDHMVQLVGPAHVGIGLDYVKNTGRFWNWLRDNPDMWPEIDGKPHTDTDFAQPEQIPELCELMLAQQYSEDDVHAILGGNFARVAREVWR
;
A
#
# COMPACT_ATOMS: atom_id res chain seq x y z
N GLU A 1 6.24 -4.22 -16.43
CA GLU A 1 6.10 -3.86 -17.85
C GLU A 1 7.01 -2.70 -18.19
N ARG A 2 7.53 -2.62 -19.42
CA ARG A 2 8.41 -1.50 -19.83
C ARG A 2 7.70 -0.15 -19.86
N THR A 3 6.37 -0.15 -19.97
CA THR A 3 5.52 1.04 -20.10
C THR A 3 4.20 0.83 -19.37
N ASP A 4 3.64 1.89 -18.81
CA ASP A 4 2.29 1.92 -18.25
C ASP A 4 1.26 2.24 -19.34
N ALA A 5 0.92 1.22 -20.13
CA ALA A 5 0.03 1.34 -21.29
C ALA A 5 -1.47 1.38 -20.93
N GLY A 6 -1.81 1.21 -19.65
CA GLY A 6 -3.18 1.03 -19.18
C GLY A 6 -3.63 -0.43 -19.22
N LEU A 7 -4.88 -0.63 -18.82
CA LEU A 7 -5.52 -1.93 -18.70
C LEU A 7 -5.85 -2.51 -20.08
N SER A 8 -5.37 -3.73 -20.34
CA SER A 8 -5.69 -4.41 -21.58
C SER A 8 -7.16 -4.89 -21.62
N ARG A 9 -7.69 -5.19 -22.82
CA ARG A 9 -9.01 -5.83 -22.94
C ARG A 9 -9.13 -7.16 -22.19
N VAL A 10 -8.01 -7.88 -22.02
CA VAL A 10 -7.98 -9.09 -21.19
C VAL A 10 -8.03 -8.71 -19.71
N GLY A 11 -7.29 -7.68 -19.30
CA GLY A 11 -7.29 -7.16 -17.94
C GLY A 11 -8.67 -6.71 -17.47
N ILE A 12 -9.44 -6.02 -18.32
CA ILE A 12 -10.84 -5.67 -18.05
C ILE A 12 -11.66 -6.92 -17.69
N ARG A 13 -11.59 -7.96 -18.54
CA ARG A 13 -12.33 -9.22 -18.29
C ARG A 13 -11.85 -9.95 -17.04
N VAL A 14 -10.58 -9.84 -16.69
CA VAL A 14 -10.04 -10.41 -15.44
C VAL A 14 -10.64 -9.68 -14.23
N ILE A 15 -10.69 -8.34 -14.24
CA ILE A 15 -11.30 -7.57 -13.15
C ILE A 15 -12.79 -7.87 -13.02
N GLU A 16 -13.52 -7.93 -14.14
CA GLU A 16 -14.94 -8.30 -14.15
C GLU A 16 -15.15 -9.70 -13.52
N GLU A 17 -14.29 -10.66 -13.87
CA GLU A 17 -14.35 -12.01 -13.30
C GLU A 17 -13.97 -12.03 -11.82
N MET A 18 -12.96 -11.27 -11.40
CA MET A 18 -12.58 -11.09 -10.00
C MET A 18 -13.76 -10.57 -9.18
N ASN A 19 -14.44 -9.52 -9.64
CA ASN A 19 -15.65 -9.01 -8.98
C ASN A 19 -16.79 -10.04 -8.97
N ARG A 20 -16.95 -10.83 -10.05
CA ARG A 20 -17.97 -11.88 -10.15
C ARG A 20 -17.74 -13.02 -9.14
N VAL A 21 -16.49 -13.43 -8.91
CA VAL A 21 -16.16 -14.54 -7.99
C VAL A 21 -15.92 -14.07 -6.55
N GLY A 22 -15.90 -12.76 -6.31
CA GLY A 22 -15.63 -12.21 -4.98
C GLY A 22 -14.14 -12.21 -4.63
N MET A 23 -13.28 -11.84 -5.57
CA MET A 23 -11.85 -11.66 -5.39
C MET A 23 -11.51 -10.18 -5.30
N LEU A 24 -10.65 -9.81 -4.35
CA LEU A 24 -10.15 -8.44 -4.21
C LEU A 24 -9.22 -8.08 -5.37
N VAL A 25 -9.37 -6.86 -5.88
CA VAL A 25 -8.45 -6.28 -6.86
C VAL A 25 -7.44 -5.41 -6.11
N ASP A 26 -6.15 -5.72 -6.24
CA ASP A 26 -5.04 -5.01 -5.60
C ASP A 26 -4.19 -4.28 -6.65
N GLY A 27 -4.05 -2.96 -6.49
CA GLY A 27 -3.26 -2.11 -7.38
C GLY A 27 -1.79 -1.98 -6.98
N THR A 28 -1.36 -2.61 -5.89
CA THR A 28 0.03 -2.53 -5.46
C THR A 28 0.97 -3.09 -6.53
N HIS A 29 2.15 -2.48 -6.72
CA HIS A 29 3.09 -2.74 -7.83
C HIS A 29 2.59 -2.41 -9.24
N THR A 30 1.37 -1.89 -9.40
CA THR A 30 0.80 -1.60 -10.72
C THR A 30 1.02 -0.14 -11.09
N GLY A 31 1.23 0.15 -12.39
CA GLY A 31 1.44 1.52 -12.89
C GLY A 31 0.22 2.43 -12.69
N TYR A 32 0.48 3.74 -12.58
CA TYR A 32 -0.54 4.76 -12.32
C TYR A 32 -1.77 4.64 -13.23
N ARG A 33 -1.58 4.68 -14.55
CA ARG A 33 -2.67 4.63 -15.53
C ARG A 33 -3.46 3.33 -15.40
N THR A 34 -2.75 2.21 -15.30
CA THR A 34 -3.38 0.90 -15.13
C THR A 34 -4.21 0.82 -13.83
N THR A 35 -3.73 1.39 -12.72
CA THR A 35 -4.50 1.44 -11.46
C THR A 35 -5.74 2.31 -11.56
N MET A 36 -5.65 3.47 -12.21
CA MET A 36 -6.80 4.37 -12.39
C MET A 36 -7.87 3.72 -13.26
N GLU A 37 -7.49 3.14 -14.41
CA GLU A 37 -8.41 2.41 -15.27
C GLU A 37 -9.00 1.16 -14.58
N ALA A 38 -8.21 0.46 -13.76
CA ALA A 38 -8.70 -0.68 -12.98
C ALA A 38 -9.74 -0.27 -11.92
N MET A 39 -9.56 0.87 -11.25
CA MET A 39 -10.54 1.42 -10.31
C MET A 39 -11.81 1.93 -11.00
N GLU A 40 -11.73 2.42 -12.24
CA GLU A 40 -12.90 2.78 -13.04
C GLU A 40 -13.73 1.55 -13.48
N VAL A 41 -13.05 0.43 -13.74
CA VAL A 41 -13.71 -0.81 -14.18
C VAL A 41 -14.24 -1.65 -13.02
N SER A 42 -13.54 -1.66 -11.87
CA SER A 42 -13.92 -2.48 -10.72
C SER A 42 -15.26 -2.02 -10.13
N THR A 43 -16.19 -2.97 -9.95
CA THR A 43 -17.49 -2.71 -9.31
C THR A 43 -17.50 -3.06 -7.82
N ALA A 44 -16.35 -3.48 -7.28
CA ALA A 44 -16.16 -3.81 -5.87
C ALA A 44 -15.02 -2.97 -5.27
N PRO A 45 -14.96 -2.81 -3.94
CA PRO A 45 -13.88 -2.08 -3.28
C PRO A 45 -12.49 -2.50 -3.77
N PHE A 46 -11.71 -1.51 -4.19
CA PHE A 46 -10.34 -1.67 -4.65
C PHE A 46 -9.38 -1.55 -3.46
N ILE A 47 -8.23 -2.23 -3.50
CA ILE A 47 -7.23 -2.07 -2.44
C ILE A 47 -5.87 -1.70 -3.00
N PHE A 48 -5.07 -1.06 -2.15
CA PHE A 48 -3.62 -1.12 -2.24
C PHE A 48 -3.15 -1.85 -0.99
N SER A 49 -2.73 -3.10 -1.11
CA SER A 49 -2.33 -3.91 0.05
C SER A 49 -1.12 -3.34 0.80
N HIS A 50 -0.16 -2.72 0.11
CA HIS A 50 1.04 -2.13 0.72
C HIS A 50 1.66 -1.00 -0.13
N CYS A 51 1.25 0.24 0.12
CA CYS A 51 1.76 1.44 -0.56
C CYS A 51 1.91 2.61 0.42
N ASN A 52 2.76 3.57 0.05
CA ASN A 52 2.97 4.82 0.78
C ASN A 52 2.55 6.02 -0.09
N ALA A 53 2.45 7.20 0.53
CA ALA A 53 2.02 8.44 -0.15
C ALA A 53 3.18 9.14 -0.88
N TRP A 54 3.01 9.42 -2.17
CA TRP A 54 3.99 10.11 -3.01
C TRP A 54 4.28 11.54 -2.52
N GLU A 55 3.25 12.26 -2.06
CA GLU A 55 3.39 13.63 -1.56
C GLU A 55 4.22 13.72 -0.27
N VAL A 56 4.37 12.61 0.47
CA VAL A 56 5.22 12.52 1.66
C VAL A 56 6.65 12.12 1.27
N PHE A 57 6.80 11.18 0.33
CA PHE A 57 8.10 10.82 -0.26
C PHE A 57 7.94 10.43 -1.75
N PRO A 58 8.53 11.20 -2.68
CA PRO A 58 8.44 10.95 -4.12
C PRO A 58 9.22 9.72 -4.60
N HIS A 59 8.68 8.54 -4.35
CA HIS A 59 9.25 7.25 -4.75
C HIS A 59 8.31 6.52 -5.72
N TYR A 60 8.83 5.85 -6.75
CA TYR A 60 8.00 5.22 -7.81
C TYR A 60 7.04 4.13 -7.32
N ARG A 61 7.28 3.57 -6.12
CA ARG A 61 6.36 2.64 -5.46
C ARG A 61 5.27 3.30 -4.63
N ASN A 62 5.37 4.61 -4.40
CA ASN A 62 4.40 5.39 -3.65
C ASN A 62 3.32 5.91 -4.61
N ILE A 63 2.09 5.93 -4.11
CA ILE A 63 0.90 6.28 -4.88
C ILE A 63 0.57 7.76 -4.68
N ARG A 64 0.02 8.37 -5.73
CA ARG A 64 -0.38 9.78 -5.75
C ARG A 64 -1.69 10.00 -5.00
N ASP A 65 -1.91 11.23 -4.55
CA ASP A 65 -3.12 11.63 -3.83
C ASP A 65 -4.43 11.33 -4.58
N ASP A 66 -4.42 11.41 -5.91
CA ASP A 66 -5.57 11.06 -6.73
C ASP A 66 -5.84 9.54 -6.77
N GLN A 67 -4.80 8.70 -6.76
CA GLN A 67 -4.96 7.24 -6.58
C GLN A 67 -5.51 6.90 -5.18
N ILE A 68 -5.04 7.59 -4.14
CA ILE A 68 -5.54 7.42 -2.76
C ILE A 68 -7.02 7.78 -2.69
N LYS A 69 -7.41 8.93 -3.26
CA LYS A 69 -8.81 9.37 -3.32
C LYS A 69 -9.69 8.43 -4.14
N ALA A 70 -9.21 7.95 -5.29
CA ALA A 70 -9.96 7.01 -6.13
C ALA A 70 -10.18 5.67 -5.40
N CYS A 71 -9.17 5.16 -4.71
CA CYS A 71 -9.29 3.95 -3.89
C CYS A 71 -10.34 4.15 -2.78
N ALA A 72 -10.28 5.27 -2.05
CA ALA A 72 -11.27 5.58 -1.03
C ALA A 72 -12.70 5.72 -1.60
N ALA A 73 -12.85 6.38 -2.75
CA ALA A 73 -14.14 6.52 -3.43
C ALA A 73 -14.76 5.18 -3.86
N SER A 74 -13.94 4.16 -4.11
CA SER A 74 -14.43 2.79 -4.36
C SER A 74 -14.94 2.06 -3.11
N GLY A 75 -14.82 2.65 -1.92
CA GLY A 75 -15.03 1.97 -0.63
C GLY A 75 -13.80 1.21 -0.13
N GLY A 76 -12.67 1.36 -0.83
CA GLY A 76 -11.43 0.62 -0.68
C GLY A 76 -10.60 0.94 0.57
N VAL A 77 -9.43 0.30 0.66
CA VAL A 77 -8.46 0.48 1.74
C VAL A 77 -7.02 0.48 1.21
N ILE A 78 -6.21 1.40 1.72
CA ILE A 78 -4.77 1.49 1.46
C ILE A 78 -4.01 1.02 2.70
N GLY A 79 -3.26 -0.07 2.58
CA GLY A 79 -2.33 -0.54 3.59
C GLY A 79 -1.01 0.22 3.51
N VAL A 80 -0.60 0.87 4.60
CA VAL A 80 0.66 1.62 4.68
C VAL A 80 1.84 0.64 4.77
N ASN A 81 2.84 0.85 3.91
CA ASN A 81 4.00 -0.03 3.75
C ASN A 81 5.13 0.31 4.74
N GLY A 82 5.89 -0.71 5.12
CA GLY A 82 6.97 -0.62 6.11
C GLY A 82 8.39 -0.72 5.57
N LEU A 83 8.62 -0.66 4.26
CA LEU A 83 9.97 -0.74 3.69
C LEU A 83 10.65 0.63 3.74
N GLY A 84 11.82 0.69 4.38
CA GLY A 84 12.58 1.94 4.56
C GLY A 84 12.90 2.68 3.26
N GLU A 85 13.19 1.94 2.17
CA GLU A 85 13.41 2.51 0.83
C GLU A 85 12.19 3.31 0.32
N PHE A 86 10.98 3.00 0.78
CA PHE A 86 9.74 3.69 0.36
C PHE A 86 9.29 4.77 1.34
N LEU A 87 9.99 4.95 2.46
CA LEU A 87 9.63 5.83 3.58
C LEU A 87 10.51 7.08 3.72
N ASP A 88 11.55 7.21 2.88
CA ASP A 88 12.68 8.15 3.09
C ASP A 88 13.39 7.95 4.44
N ASP A 89 13.36 6.72 4.95
CA ASP A 89 13.97 6.37 6.23
C ASP A 89 14.53 4.95 6.16
N PRO A 90 15.84 4.77 5.94
CA PRO A 90 16.46 3.46 5.84
C PRO A 90 16.24 2.56 7.06
N ARG A 91 15.82 3.09 8.20
CA ARG A 91 15.56 2.33 9.43
C ARG A 91 14.09 1.95 9.61
N ALA A 92 13.21 2.35 8.69
CA ALA A 92 11.77 2.08 8.74
C ALA A 92 11.14 2.38 10.12
N THR A 93 11.43 3.55 10.69
CA THR A 93 10.95 3.89 12.04
C THR A 93 9.43 4.03 12.06
N SER A 94 8.81 3.77 13.22
CA SER A 94 7.36 3.91 13.40
C SER A 94 6.87 5.33 13.08
N ALA A 95 7.69 6.35 13.41
CA ALA A 95 7.43 7.73 13.02
C ALA A 95 7.39 7.92 11.50
N SER A 96 8.30 7.31 10.74
CA SER A 96 8.32 7.42 9.27
C SER A 96 7.07 6.79 8.64
N ILE A 97 6.65 5.61 9.12
CA ILE A 97 5.43 4.92 8.71
C ILE A 97 4.21 5.79 9.04
N PHE A 98 4.17 6.32 10.26
CA PHE A 98 3.08 7.15 10.74
C PHE A 98 2.89 8.42 9.90
N ARG A 99 3.96 9.05 9.39
CA ARG A 99 3.83 10.23 8.50
C ARG A 99 3.00 9.92 7.25
N HIS A 100 3.23 8.76 6.63
CA HIS A 100 2.46 8.36 5.45
C HIS A 100 1.02 7.99 5.82
N LEU A 101 0.84 7.28 6.93
CA LEU A 101 -0.49 6.94 7.47
C LEU A 101 -1.31 8.20 7.75
N ASP A 102 -0.77 9.16 8.50
CA ASP A 102 -1.45 10.40 8.86
C ASP A 102 -1.82 11.20 7.62
N HIS A 103 -0.90 11.38 6.67
CA HIS A 103 -1.21 12.04 5.38
C HIS A 103 -2.41 11.42 4.67
N MET A 104 -2.45 10.08 4.55
CA MET A 104 -3.57 9.39 3.91
C MET A 104 -4.88 9.58 4.69
N VAL A 105 -4.82 9.51 6.03
CA VAL A 105 -6.00 9.71 6.88
C VAL A 105 -6.52 11.14 6.78
N GLN A 106 -5.66 12.17 6.76
CA GLN A 106 -6.09 13.55 6.54
C GLN A 106 -6.72 13.74 5.15
N LEU A 107 -6.32 12.93 4.17
CA LEU A 107 -6.81 13.03 2.79
C LEU A 107 -8.17 12.36 2.57
N VAL A 108 -8.38 11.17 3.13
CA VAL A 108 -9.55 10.32 2.84
C VAL A 108 -10.29 9.80 4.06
N GLY A 109 -9.82 10.12 5.26
CA GLY A 109 -10.38 9.65 6.52
C GLY A 109 -9.86 8.27 6.96
N PRO A 110 -10.03 7.93 8.24
CA PRO A 110 -9.45 6.72 8.84
C PRO A 110 -10.08 5.42 8.33
N ALA A 111 -11.30 5.47 7.77
CA ALA A 111 -12.01 4.28 7.26
C ALA A 111 -11.38 3.63 6.01
N HIS A 112 -10.43 4.32 5.36
CA HIS A 112 -9.81 3.91 4.10
C HIS A 112 -8.31 3.64 4.21
N VAL A 113 -7.77 3.65 5.44
CA VAL A 113 -6.34 3.41 5.69
C VAL A 113 -6.18 2.17 6.57
N GLY A 114 -5.13 1.40 6.34
CA GLY A 114 -4.80 0.20 7.10
C GLY A 114 -3.29 -0.03 7.20
N ILE A 115 -2.90 -1.16 7.78
CA ILE A 115 -1.49 -1.57 7.91
C ILE A 115 -1.15 -2.67 6.90
N GLY A 116 -0.06 -2.46 6.15
CA GLY A 116 0.45 -3.38 5.13
C GLY A 116 1.98 -3.40 5.11
N LEU A 117 2.60 -3.77 6.23
CA LEU A 117 4.04 -3.53 6.49
C LEU A 117 5.02 -4.15 5.49
N ASP A 118 4.58 -5.12 4.66
CA ASP A 118 5.46 -5.86 3.76
C ASP A 118 6.64 -6.53 4.51
N TYR A 119 6.31 -7.12 5.66
CA TYR A 119 7.30 -7.62 6.61
C TYR A 119 8.17 -8.74 6.02
N VAL A 120 9.49 -8.56 6.15
CA VAL A 120 10.49 -9.56 5.80
C VAL A 120 11.27 -9.99 7.04
N LYS A 121 11.10 -11.26 7.44
CA LYS A 121 11.73 -11.82 8.64
C LYS A 121 13.26 -11.85 8.60
N ASN A 122 13.86 -12.06 7.42
CA ASN A 122 15.31 -12.11 7.27
C ASN A 122 15.73 -11.13 6.17
N THR A 123 15.86 -9.87 6.56
CA THR A 123 16.23 -8.76 5.67
C THR A 123 17.58 -8.99 5.01
N GLY A 124 18.59 -9.49 5.75
CA GLY A 124 19.90 -9.80 5.20
C GLY A 124 19.88 -10.88 4.10
N ARG A 125 19.09 -11.95 4.29
CA ARG A 125 18.89 -12.97 3.24
C ARG A 125 18.15 -12.40 2.03
N PHE A 126 17.16 -11.55 2.26
CA PHE A 126 16.43 -10.89 1.20
C PHE A 126 17.35 -10.00 0.34
N TRP A 127 18.16 -9.14 0.97
CA TRP A 127 19.11 -8.29 0.25
C TRP A 127 20.21 -9.07 -0.46
N ASN A 128 20.70 -10.16 0.13
CA ASN A 128 21.61 -11.09 -0.57
C ASN A 128 20.95 -11.69 -1.81
N TRP A 129 19.71 -12.16 -1.69
CA TRP A 129 18.98 -12.72 -2.82
C TRP A 129 18.71 -11.67 -3.91
N LEU A 130 18.39 -10.42 -3.54
CA LEU A 130 18.20 -9.34 -4.50
C LEU A 130 19.48 -9.02 -5.27
N ARG A 131 20.64 -9.01 -4.60
CA ARG A 131 21.95 -8.84 -5.26
C ARG A 131 22.25 -9.94 -6.28
N ASP A 132 21.83 -11.17 -6.00
CA ASP A 132 21.99 -12.31 -6.91
C ASP A 132 20.95 -12.32 -8.05
N ASN A 133 19.86 -11.53 -7.94
CA ASN A 133 18.73 -11.51 -8.87
C ASN A 133 18.28 -10.06 -9.18
N PRO A 134 19.15 -9.22 -9.79
CA PRO A 134 18.90 -7.79 -9.96
C PRO A 134 17.71 -7.47 -10.89
N ASP A 135 17.30 -8.41 -11.72
CA ASP A 135 16.14 -8.31 -12.61
C ASP A 135 14.79 -8.46 -11.89
N MET A 136 14.80 -8.95 -10.65
CA MET A 136 13.59 -9.14 -9.84
C MET A 136 13.09 -7.85 -9.18
N TRP A 137 13.92 -6.79 -9.15
CA TRP A 137 13.56 -5.49 -8.60
C TRP A 137 14.07 -4.36 -9.50
N PRO A 138 13.20 -3.48 -10.02
CA PRO A 138 13.62 -2.41 -10.93
C PRO A 138 14.56 -1.41 -10.26
N GLU A 139 15.70 -1.12 -10.90
CA GLU A 139 16.64 -0.10 -10.45
C GLU A 139 15.97 1.27 -10.25
N ILE A 140 16.46 2.02 -9.26
CA ILE A 140 16.01 3.38 -8.95
C ILE A 140 16.99 4.35 -9.59
N ASP A 141 16.57 5.06 -10.64
CA ASP A 141 17.41 6.03 -11.36
C ASP A 141 18.79 5.46 -11.77
N GLY A 142 18.84 4.18 -12.15
CA GLY A 142 20.08 3.48 -12.51
C GLY A 142 21.01 3.18 -11.33
N LYS A 143 20.49 3.26 -10.10
CA LYS A 143 21.22 2.91 -8.87
C LYS A 143 20.69 1.59 -8.30
N PRO A 144 21.59 0.76 -7.71
CA PRO A 144 21.18 -0.40 -6.94
C PRO A 144 20.32 0.01 -5.74
N HIS A 145 19.43 -0.90 -5.32
CA HIS A 145 18.69 -0.77 -4.08
C HIS A 145 19.63 -0.65 -2.89
N THR A 146 19.22 0.14 -1.91
CA THR A 146 19.94 0.25 -0.65
C THR A 146 19.43 -0.82 0.32
N ASP A 147 20.35 -1.45 1.06
CA ASP A 147 20.01 -2.39 2.14
C ASP A 147 19.31 -1.62 3.29
N THR A 148 18.02 -1.33 3.14
CA THR A 148 17.18 -0.70 4.17
C THR A 148 16.50 -1.74 5.05
N ASP A 149 16.07 -1.32 6.22
CA ASP A 149 15.25 -2.13 7.10
C ASP A 149 13.81 -2.21 6.60
N PHE A 150 13.13 -3.27 7.06
CA PHE A 150 11.69 -3.45 6.95
C PHE A 150 11.10 -3.27 8.34
N ALA A 151 9.94 -2.63 8.42
CA ALA A 151 9.19 -2.48 9.65
C ALA A 151 8.91 -3.85 10.27
N GLN A 152 9.18 -3.97 11.56
CA GLN A 152 8.96 -5.17 12.36
C GLN A 152 7.54 -5.16 12.97
N PRO A 153 6.86 -6.31 13.10
CA PRO A 153 5.53 -6.38 13.73
C PRO A 153 5.50 -5.80 15.15
N GLU A 154 6.63 -5.84 15.86
CA GLU A 154 6.82 -5.28 17.19
C GLU A 154 6.66 -3.75 17.24
N GLN A 155 6.66 -3.07 16.10
CA GLN A 155 6.40 -1.63 15.99
C GLN A 155 4.91 -1.28 16.02
N ILE A 156 3.99 -2.25 15.88
CA ILE A 156 2.54 -1.98 15.88
C ILE A 156 2.06 -1.25 17.15
N PRO A 157 2.47 -1.63 18.38
CA PRO A 157 2.10 -0.89 19.58
C PRO A 157 2.54 0.58 19.54
N GLU A 158 3.76 0.85 19.07
CA GLU A 158 4.27 2.23 18.93
C GLU A 158 3.46 3.02 17.89
N LEU A 159 3.03 2.39 16.79
CA LEU A 159 2.13 3.03 15.83
C LEU A 159 0.76 3.37 16.45
N CYS A 160 0.23 2.52 17.32
CA CYS A 160 -0.99 2.82 18.09
C CYS A 160 -0.79 4.04 18.99
N GLU A 161 0.33 4.09 19.72
CA GLU A 161 0.66 5.24 20.58
C GLU A 161 0.78 6.54 19.79
N LEU A 162 1.40 6.51 18.61
CA LEU A 162 1.50 7.66 17.70
C LEU A 162 0.13 8.14 17.21
N MET A 163 -0.76 7.23 16.81
CA MET A 163 -2.13 7.57 16.42
C MET A 163 -2.91 8.22 17.58
N LEU A 164 -2.87 7.62 18.76
CA LEU A 164 -3.55 8.15 19.95
C LEU A 164 -2.99 9.52 20.37
N ALA A 165 -1.67 9.71 20.28
CA ALA A 165 -1.03 11.00 20.55
C ALA A 165 -1.49 12.10 19.57
N GLN A 166 -1.85 11.71 18.35
CA GLN A 166 -2.42 12.59 17.31
C GLN A 166 -3.95 12.65 17.34
N GLN A 167 -4.55 12.28 18.47
CA GLN A 167 -5.99 12.42 18.76
C GLN A 167 -6.91 11.55 17.89
N TYR A 168 -6.39 10.46 17.32
CA TYR A 168 -7.23 9.42 16.73
C TYR A 168 -8.08 8.79 17.83
N SER A 169 -9.34 8.46 17.52
CA SER A 169 -10.16 7.71 18.46
C SER A 169 -9.70 6.26 18.55
N GLU A 170 -10.05 5.56 19.64
CA GLU A 170 -9.79 4.11 19.74
C GLU A 170 -10.45 3.35 18.59
N ASP A 171 -11.65 3.78 18.16
CA ASP A 171 -12.36 3.21 17.02
C ASP A 171 -11.57 3.37 15.71
N ASP A 172 -10.96 4.54 15.48
CA ASP A 172 -10.11 4.78 14.31
C ASP A 172 -8.87 3.86 14.33
N VAL A 173 -8.23 3.73 15.49
CA VAL A 173 -7.08 2.84 15.67
C VAL A 173 -7.47 1.38 15.37
N HIS A 174 -8.58 0.90 15.94
CA HIS A 174 -9.09 -0.45 15.68
C HIS A 174 -9.44 -0.67 14.19
N ALA A 175 -10.03 0.34 13.55
CA ALA A 175 -10.33 0.31 12.13
C ALA A 175 -9.04 0.15 11.30
N ILE A 176 -8.02 0.97 11.58
CA ILE A 176 -6.74 0.96 10.85
C ILE A 176 -5.94 -0.33 11.08
N LEU A 177 -5.95 -0.89 12.30
CA LEU A 177 -5.23 -2.13 12.61
C LEU A 177 -5.74 -3.36 11.86
N GLY A 178 -6.95 -3.30 11.30
CA GLY A 178 -7.49 -4.40 10.49
C GLY A 178 -8.99 -4.37 10.30
N GLY A 179 -9.73 -3.57 11.07
CA GLY A 179 -11.19 -3.43 10.90
C GLY A 179 -11.60 -3.00 9.49
N ASN A 180 -10.82 -2.12 8.87
CA ASN A 180 -11.03 -1.63 7.50
C ASN A 180 -10.80 -2.74 6.45
N PHE A 181 -9.69 -3.47 6.54
CA PHE A 181 -9.47 -4.62 5.66
C PHE A 181 -10.53 -5.70 5.87
N ALA A 182 -10.95 -5.96 7.10
CA ALA A 182 -12.02 -6.91 7.41
C ALA A 182 -13.38 -6.46 6.85
N ARG A 183 -13.67 -5.15 6.86
CA ARG A 183 -14.86 -4.57 6.22
C ARG A 183 -14.85 -4.84 4.72
N VAL A 184 -13.77 -4.50 4.03
CA VAL A 184 -13.61 -4.73 2.59
C VAL A 184 -13.72 -6.22 2.25
N ALA A 185 -13.05 -7.09 3.01
CA ALA A 185 -13.13 -8.53 2.81
C ALA A 185 -14.57 -9.07 2.92
N ARG A 186 -15.34 -8.63 3.92
CA ARG A 186 -16.76 -9.01 4.08
C ARG A 186 -17.65 -8.53 2.95
N GLU A 187 -17.34 -7.39 2.36
CA GLU A 187 -18.10 -6.82 1.24
C GLU A 187 -17.82 -7.55 -0.08
N VAL A 188 -16.59 -8.03 -0.28
CA VAL A 188 -16.15 -8.62 -1.55
C VAL A 188 -16.27 -10.14 -1.59
N TRP A 189 -15.89 -10.85 -0.52
CA TRP A 189 -15.84 -12.32 -0.54
C TRP A 189 -17.24 -12.94 -0.51
N ARG A 190 -17.43 -13.99 -1.32
CA ARG A 190 -18.70 -14.72 -1.49
C ARG A 190 -18.63 -16.11 -0.89
#